data_AF-A0A4P7KQU8-F1
#
_entry.id   AF-A0A4P7KQU8-F1
#
_cell.length_a   1.000
_cell.length_b   1.000
_cell.length_c   1.000
_cell.angle_alpha   90.00
_cell.angle_beta   90.00
_cell.angle_gamma   90.00
#
_symmetry.space_group_name_H-M   'P 1'
#
loop_
_entity.id
_entity.type
_entity.pdbx_description
1 polymer ?
#
loop_
_entity_poly.entity_id
_entity_poly.type
_entity_poly.pdbx_seq_one_letter_code
_entity_poly.pdbx_strand_id
1 'polypeptide(L)' 'MADFATLRGWIQYPGQLRKAEALLARWFRWPPSEIERLAVEEFEGYLKEAGEQIKREYGE' A
#
# COMPACT_ATOMS: atom_id res chain seq x y z
N MET A 1 -6.06 -13.95 -7.72
CA MET A 1 -6.64 -12.63 -8.01
C MET A 1 -6.70 -11.88 -6.69
N ALA A 2 -5.73 -11.00 -6.41
CA ALA A 2 -5.72 -10.25 -5.15
C ALA A 2 -6.78 -9.15 -5.24
N ASP A 3 -7.83 -9.29 -4.44
CA ASP A 3 -9.00 -8.43 -4.46
C ASP A 3 -8.75 -7.18 -3.59
N PHE A 4 -8.66 -6.02 -4.25
CA PHE A 4 -8.37 -4.73 -3.63
C PHE A 4 -9.57 -4.17 -2.85
N ALA A 5 -10.79 -4.74 -2.99
CA ALA A 5 -11.95 -4.33 -2.20
C ALA A 5 -11.87 -4.82 -0.74
N THR A 6 -10.95 -5.75 -0.45
CA THR A 6 -10.65 -6.20 0.92
C THR A 6 -9.85 -5.17 1.74
N LEU A 7 -9.32 -4.10 1.11
CA LEU A 7 -8.45 -3.11 1.77
C LEU A 7 -9.12 -2.32 2.89
N ARG A 8 -10.47 -2.19 2.89
CA ARG A 8 -11.19 -1.47 3.96
C ARG A 8 -11.15 -2.16 5.34
N GLY A 9 -10.68 -3.41 5.42
CA GLY A 9 -10.54 -4.17 6.67
C GLY A 9 -9.14 -4.12 7.32
N TRP A 10 -8.16 -3.44 6.71
CA TRP A 10 -6.74 -3.61 7.05
C TRP A 10 -6.32 -2.89 8.34
N ILE A 11 -7.11 -1.90 8.78
CA ILE A 11 -6.90 -1.17 10.04
C ILE A 11 -6.98 -2.08 11.27
N GLN A 12 -7.65 -3.25 11.18
CA GLN A 12 -7.76 -4.20 12.31
C GLN A 12 -6.66 -5.27 12.34
N TYR A 13 -5.75 -5.31 11.36
CA TYR A 13 -4.67 -6.32 11.30
C TYR A 13 -3.29 -5.65 11.28
N PRO A 14 -2.60 -5.50 12.42
CA PRO A 14 -1.30 -4.81 12.50
C PRO A 14 -0.22 -5.46 11.60
N GLY A 15 -0.35 -6.76 11.30
CA GLY A 15 0.53 -7.45 10.35
C GLY A 15 0.31 -7.09 8.88
N GLN A 16 -0.83 -6.49 8.52
CA GLN A 16 -1.13 -6.04 7.16
C GLN A 16 -0.66 -4.61 6.91
N LEU A 17 -0.71 -3.74 7.93
CA LEU A 17 -0.15 -2.38 7.86
C LEU A 17 1.36 -2.42 7.55
N ARG A 18 2.13 -3.22 8.30
CA ARG A 18 3.57 -3.42 8.06
C ARG A 18 3.89 -3.92 6.65
N LYS A 19 3.03 -4.76 6.07
CA LYS A 19 3.20 -5.26 4.70
C LYS A 19 2.92 -4.17 3.67
N ALA A 20 1.89 -3.36 3.90
CA ALA A 20 1.56 -2.22 3.08
C ALA A 20 2.67 -1.16 3.12
N GLU A 21 3.20 -0.83 4.30
CA GLU A 21 4.34 0.07 4.47
C GLU A 21 5.59 -0.46 3.75
N ALA A 22 5.92 -1.76 3.90
CA ALA A 22 7.04 -2.37 3.20
C ALA A 22 6.85 -2.37 1.67
N LEU A 23 5.61 -2.52 1.19
CA LEU A 23 5.29 -2.44 -0.24
C LEU A 23 5.50 -1.03 -0.77
N LEU A 24 4.99 -0.01 -0.09
CA LEU A 24 5.20 1.40 -0.46
C LEU A 24 6.68 1.78 -0.39
N ALA A 25 7.39 1.38 0.67
CA ALA A 25 8.83 1.62 0.82
C ALA A 25 9.63 1.02 -0.32
N ARG A 26 9.25 -0.18 -0.79
CA ARG A 26 9.91 -0.84 -1.93
C ARG A 26 9.54 -0.20 -3.27
N TRP A 27 8.27 0.13 -3.48
CA TRP A 27 7.75 0.61 -4.76
C TRP A 27 8.16 2.06 -5.04
N PHE A 28 7.94 2.95 -4.07
CA PHE A 28 8.29 4.36 -4.18
C PHE A 28 9.72 4.69 -3.71
N ARG A 29 10.45 3.68 -3.21
CA ARG A 29 11.79 3.82 -2.59
C ARG A 29 11.80 4.84 -1.44
N TRP A 30 10.69 4.94 -0.73
CA TRP A 30 10.58 5.84 0.42
C TRP A 30 11.16 5.21 1.68
N PRO A 31 11.80 6.01 2.55
CA PRO A 31 12.17 5.53 3.86
C PRO A 31 10.91 5.30 4.70
N PRO A 32 10.92 4.31 5.62
CA PRO A 32 9.76 3.99 6.45
C PRO A 32 9.27 5.21 7.26
N SER A 33 10.17 6.08 7.68
CA SER A 33 9.83 7.31 8.42
C SER A 33 8.99 8.31 7.63
N GLU A 34 9.06 8.31 6.30
CA GLU A 34 8.17 9.16 5.48
C GLU A 34 6.79 8.53 5.36
N ILE A 35 6.70 7.21 5.36
CA ILE A 35 5.44 6.48 5.31
C ILE A 35 4.68 6.61 6.64
N GLU A 36 5.40 6.52 7.77
CA GLU A 36 4.84 6.73 9.11
C GLU A 36 4.29 8.16 9.31
N ARG A 37 4.73 9.12 8.49
CA ARG A 37 4.25 10.51 8.51
C ARG A 37 3.01 10.73 7.64
N LEU A 38 2.65 9.77 6.77
CA LEU A 38 1.48 9.89 5.92
C LEU A 38 0.21 9.81 6.75
N ALA A 39 -0.77 10.65 6.41
CA ALA A 39 -2.12 10.47 6.88
C ALA A 39 -2.70 9.17 6.31
N VAL A 40 -3.68 8.59 7.00
CA VAL A 40 -4.34 7.35 6.56
C VAL A 40 -4.91 7.50 5.15
N GLU A 41 -5.53 8.64 4.85
CA GLU A 41 -6.11 8.94 3.54
C GLU A 41 -5.04 8.97 2.43
N GLU A 42 -3.91 9.62 2.68
CA GLU A 42 -2.78 9.68 1.75
C GLU A 42 -2.16 8.29 1.54
N PHE A 43 -1.99 7.53 2.63
CA PHE A 43 -1.46 6.18 2.60
C PHE A 43 -2.35 5.23 1.77
N GLU A 44 -3.67 5.31 1.92
CA GLU A 44 -4.63 4.58 1.09
C GLU A 44 -4.54 5.00 -0.38
N GLY A 45 -4.34 6.30 -0.66
CA GLY A 45 -4.11 6.83 -2.00
C GLY A 45 -2.88 6.22 -2.68
N TYR A 46 -1.73 6.25 -2.01
CA TYR A 46 -0.48 5.68 -2.54
C TYR A 46 -0.55 4.16 -2.69
N LEU A 47 -1.25 3.45 -1.80
CA LEU A 47 -1.46 2.01 -1.94
C LEU A 47 -2.29 1.67 -3.19
N LYS A 48 -3.34 2.45 -3.44
CA LYS A 48 -4.17 2.27 -4.62
C LYS A 48 -3.36 2.54 -5.89
N GLU A 49 -2.60 3.64 -5.92
CA GLU A 49 -1.76 4.01 -7.05
C GLU A 49 -0.68 2.94 -7.31
N ALA A 50 0.02 2.47 -6.28
CA ALA A 50 0.98 1.37 -6.40
C ALA A 50 0.31 0.10 -6.95
N GLY A 51 -0.89 -0.23 -6.46
CA GLY A 51 -1.66 -1.38 -6.93
C GLY A 51 -2.05 -1.27 -8.41
N GLU A 52 -2.46 -0.09 -8.87
CA GLU A 52 -2.79 0.18 -10.27
C GLU A 52 -1.54 0.11 -11.17
N GLN A 53 -0.40 0.67 -10.72
CA GLN A 53 0.86 0.58 -11.46
C GLN A 53 1.38 -0.86 -11.56
N ILE A 54 1.37 -1.62 -10.46
CA ILE A 54 1.75 -3.03 -10.45
C ILE A 54 0.86 -3.85 -11.40
N LYS A 55 -0.46 -3.62 -11.38
CA LYS A 55 -1.38 -4.27 -12.32
C LYS A 55 -1.10 -3.90 -13.78
N ARG A 56 -0.72 -2.66 -14.06
CA ARG A 56 -0.39 -2.23 -15.42
C ARG A 56 0.93 -2.81 -15.91
N GLU A 57 1.90 -2.97 -15.03
CA GLU A 57 3.25 -3.44 -15.36
C GLU A 57 3.36 -4.98 -15.38
N TYR A 58 2.59 -5.67 -14.54
CA TYR A 58 2.62 -7.13 -14.39
C TYR A 58 1.30 -7.83 -14.74
N GLY A 59 0.28 -7.10 -15.16
CA GLY A 59 -1.03 -7.66 -15.52
C GLY A 59 -1.04 -8.22 -16.93
N GLU A 60 -0.66 -9.48 -17.05
CA GLU A 60 -1.43 -10.46 -17.82
C GLU A 60 -2.48 -11.12 -16.92
#